data_AF-W4HCE8-F1
#
_entry.id   AF-W4HCE8-F1
#
_cell.length_a   1.000
_cell.length_b   1.000
_cell.length_c   1.000
_cell.angle_alpha   90.00
_cell.angle_beta   90.00
_cell.angle_gamma   90.00
#
_symmetry.space_group_name_H-M   'P 1'
#
loop_
_entity.id
_entity.type
_entity.pdbx_description
1 polymer ?
#
loop_
_entity_poly.entity_id
_entity_poly.type
_entity_poly.pdbx_seq_one_letter_code
_entity_poly.pdbx_strand_id
1 'polypeptide(L)'
;MLVGRGDFYVQRRTLIKDYCPGFLDPMAGGVVQAGESYEDNALREVKEEMGVSGVPLTFVCTFFYQDASTVVWGGMFECVYDGALTLQPEEVSQVLVMSASDIIARADEFTPDGLFAMRLYLEESTKATAAHPHA
;
A
#
# COMPACT_ATOMS: atom_id res chain seq x y z
N MET A 1 3.59 -1.59 2.52
CA MET A 1 5.00 -1.59 2.95
C MET A 1 5.08 -1.68 4.46
N LEU A 2 5.98 -2.50 5.00
CA LEU A 2 6.12 -2.75 6.44
C LEU A 2 7.31 -1.98 7.05
N VAL A 3 7.12 -1.52 8.30
CA VAL A 3 8.20 -1.12 9.22
C VAL A 3 8.57 -2.35 10.05
N GLY A 4 9.81 -2.80 9.94
CA GLY A 4 10.21 -4.11 10.45
C GLY A 4 9.31 -5.22 9.89
N ARG A 5 8.73 -6.04 10.78
CA ARG A 5 7.83 -7.14 10.38
C ARG A 5 6.47 -7.08 11.09
N GLY A 6 5.99 -5.89 11.45
CA GLY A 6 4.78 -5.75 12.28
C GLY A 6 3.86 -4.58 11.94
N ASP A 7 4.42 -3.39 11.73
CA ASP A 7 3.63 -2.18 11.48
C ASP A 7 3.71 -1.75 10.02
N PHE A 8 2.81 -0.87 9.61
CA PHE A 8 2.66 -0.42 8.23
C PHE A 8 2.99 1.07 8.12
N TYR A 9 3.66 1.44 7.02
CA TYR A 9 3.66 2.84 6.61
C TYR A 9 2.32 3.18 5.97
N VAL A 10 1.65 4.18 6.53
CA VAL A 10 0.38 4.72 6.06
C VAL A 10 0.61 6.12 5.55
N GLN A 11 0.16 6.39 4.33
CA GLN A 11 0.29 7.69 3.68
C GLN A 11 -0.87 8.58 4.03
N ARG A 12 -0.64 9.87 4.25
CA ARG A 12 -1.68 10.88 4.11
C ARG A 12 -1.56 11.51 2.73
N ARG A 13 -2.54 11.20 1.88
CA ARG A 13 -2.64 11.76 0.53
C ARG A 13 -2.67 13.27 0.59
N THR A 14 -1.99 13.95 -0.32
CA THR A 14 -2.02 15.41 -0.39
C THR A 14 -3.43 15.90 -0.74
N LEU A 15 -3.72 17.15 -0.41
CA LEU A 15 -5.01 17.76 -0.74
C LEU A 15 -5.18 18.05 -2.24
N ILE A 16 -4.12 17.89 -3.03
CA ILE A 16 -4.13 18.15 -4.47
C ILE A 16 -4.41 16.89 -5.30
N LYS A 17 -4.47 15.70 -4.68
CA LYS A 17 -4.86 14.47 -5.37
C LYS A 17 -6.28 14.56 -5.89
N ASP A 18 -6.49 13.99 -7.06
CA ASP A 18 -7.78 13.85 -7.75
C ASP A 18 -8.71 12.84 -7.06
N TYR A 19 -8.14 11.76 -6.54
CA TYR A 19 -8.84 10.72 -5.80
C TYR A 19 -8.54 10.81 -4.29
N CYS A 20 -9.59 10.87 -3.47
CA CYS A 20 -9.53 10.89 -2.00
C CYS A 20 -8.47 11.86 -1.40
N PRO A 21 -8.50 13.17 -1.73
CA PRO A 21 -7.54 14.13 -1.17
C PRO A 21 -7.63 14.19 0.37
N GLY A 22 -6.48 14.11 1.04
CA GLY A 22 -6.38 14.17 2.52
C GLY A 22 -6.66 12.88 3.27
N PHE A 23 -7.17 11.84 2.59
CA PHE A 23 -7.41 10.52 3.18
C PHE A 23 -6.09 9.80 3.51
N LEU A 24 -6.20 8.81 4.39
CA LEU A 24 -5.12 7.87 4.65
C LEU A 24 -5.10 6.76 3.60
N ASP A 25 -3.93 6.35 3.15
CA ASP A 25 -3.75 5.23 2.24
C ASP A 25 -2.82 4.20 2.92
N PRO A 26 -3.27 2.96 3.18
CA PRO A 26 -2.43 1.96 3.82
C PRO A 26 -1.49 1.30 2.80
N MET A 27 -1.64 1.60 1.51
CA MET A 27 -0.84 1.05 0.42
C MET A 27 -0.04 2.17 -0.26
N ALA A 28 1.16 1.81 -0.73
CA ALA A 28 1.88 2.61 -1.72
C ALA A 28 1.60 2.03 -3.09
N GLY A 29 1.38 2.89 -4.08
CA GLY A 29 0.98 2.45 -5.41
C GLY A 29 0.17 3.48 -6.17
N GLY A 30 -0.02 3.20 -7.45
CA GLY A 30 -0.73 4.07 -8.37
C GLY A 30 -1.16 3.35 -9.63
N VAL A 31 -1.48 4.12 -10.66
CA VAL A 31 -2.05 3.59 -11.89
C VAL A 31 -0.96 2.97 -12.76
N VAL A 32 -1.18 1.74 -13.20
CA VAL A 32 -0.30 1.03 -14.15
C VAL A 32 -0.39 1.68 -15.53
N GLN A 33 0.77 2.06 -16.08
CA GLN A 33 0.86 2.66 -17.40
C GLN A 33 0.74 1.62 -18.52
N ALA A 34 0.40 2.06 -19.74
CA ALA A 34 0.29 1.15 -20.88
C ALA A 34 1.63 0.47 -21.19
N GLY A 35 1.66 -0.87 -21.10
CA GLY A 35 2.88 -1.67 -21.30
C GLY A 35 3.77 -1.79 -20.06
N GLU A 36 3.40 -1.16 -18.94
CA GLU A 36 4.08 -1.31 -17.64
C GLU A 36 3.63 -2.61 -16.96
N SER A 37 4.58 -3.33 -16.36
CA SER A 37 4.24 -4.49 -15.53
C SER A 37 3.79 -4.04 -14.13
N TYR A 38 3.06 -4.88 -13.40
CA TYR A 38 2.69 -4.55 -12.02
C TYR A 38 3.90 -4.35 -11.09
N GLU A 39 4.99 -5.08 -11.33
CA GLU A 39 6.21 -4.96 -10.53
C GLU A 39 6.96 -3.65 -10.83
N ASP A 40 7.11 -3.30 -12.11
CA ASP A 40 7.73 -2.03 -12.51
C ASP A 40 6.93 -0.84 -11.97
N ASN A 41 5.60 -0.92 -12.04
CA ASN A 41 4.71 0.05 -11.43
C ASN A 41 4.93 0.18 -9.92
N ALA A 42 4.89 -0.93 -9.19
CA ALA A 42 5.05 -0.91 -7.73
C ALA A 42 6.43 -0.34 -7.30
N LEU A 43 7.50 -0.67 -8.03
CA LEU A 43 8.83 -0.11 -7.81
C LEU A 43 8.90 1.39 -8.12
N ARG A 44 8.24 1.85 -9.19
CA ARG A 44 8.18 3.27 -9.54
C ARG A 44 7.40 4.05 -8.49
N GLU A 45 6.20 3.60 -8.15
CA GLU A 45 5.30 4.29 -7.23
C GLU A 45 5.90 4.39 -5.82
N VAL A 46 6.47 3.30 -5.27
CA VAL A 46 7.09 3.38 -3.93
C VAL A 46 8.30 4.33 -3.89
N LYS A 47 9.01 4.46 -5.02
CA LYS A 47 10.10 5.42 -5.18
C LYS A 47 9.58 6.84 -5.30
N GLU A 48 8.54 7.05 -6.08
CA GLU A 48 7.92 8.36 -6.28
C GLU A 48 7.26 8.83 -4.98
N GLU A 49 6.46 8.03 -4.30
CA GLU A 49 5.73 8.48 -3.12
C GLU A 49 6.64 8.65 -1.89
N MET A 50 7.60 7.74 -1.69
CA MET A 50 8.36 7.63 -0.44
C MET A 50 9.89 7.62 -0.59
N GLY A 51 10.41 7.72 -1.81
CA GLY A 51 11.86 7.72 -2.06
C GLY A 51 12.53 6.36 -1.87
N VAL A 52 11.75 5.28 -1.73
CA VAL A 52 12.27 3.94 -1.45
C VAL A 52 12.70 3.26 -2.75
N SER A 53 13.90 2.72 -2.80
CA SER A 53 14.42 2.00 -3.97
C SER A 53 15.41 0.92 -3.57
N GLY A 54 15.65 -0.05 -4.47
CA GLY A 54 16.58 -1.16 -4.22
C GLY A 54 16.11 -2.18 -3.19
N VAL A 55 14.82 -2.16 -2.84
CA VAL A 55 14.18 -3.15 -1.96
C VAL A 55 13.55 -4.25 -2.81
N PRO A 56 13.69 -5.53 -2.44
CA PRO A 56 12.96 -6.60 -3.11
C PRO A 56 11.46 -6.48 -2.80
N LEU A 57 10.63 -6.58 -3.84
CA LEU A 57 9.19 -6.72 -3.69
C LEU A 57 8.81 -8.20 -3.76
N THR A 58 7.94 -8.65 -2.87
CA THR A 58 7.34 -9.99 -2.92
C THR A 58 5.90 -9.85 -3.39
N PHE A 59 5.57 -10.53 -4.49
CA PHE A 59 4.20 -10.56 -4.99
C PHE A 59 3.29 -11.32 -4.01
N VAL A 60 2.15 -10.70 -3.66
CA VAL A 60 1.16 -11.28 -2.75
C VAL A 60 0.04 -11.91 -3.56
N CYS A 61 -0.72 -11.10 -4.31
CA CYS A 61 -1.81 -11.57 -5.17
C CYS A 61 -2.23 -10.47 -6.17
N THR A 62 -3.12 -10.83 -7.11
CA THR A 62 -3.91 -9.86 -7.85
C THR A 62 -5.33 -9.80 -7.29
N PHE A 63 -6.00 -8.65 -7.43
CA PHE A 63 -7.36 -8.46 -6.94
C PHE A 63 -8.18 -7.57 -7.86
N PHE A 64 -9.50 -7.63 -7.67
CA PHE A 64 -10.47 -6.75 -8.30
C PHE A 64 -11.21 -5.96 -7.22
N TYR A 65 -11.33 -4.66 -7.43
CA TYR A 65 -12.10 -3.76 -6.58
C TYR A 65 -13.00 -2.87 -7.43
N GLN A 66 -14.21 -2.62 -6.95
CA GLN A 66 -15.14 -1.70 -7.59
C GLN A 66 -16.05 -1.06 -6.56
N ASP A 67 -16.25 0.26 -6.70
CA ASP A 67 -17.29 1.02 -6.01
C ASP A 67 -18.01 1.96 -6.99
N ALA A 68 -18.69 2.99 -6.47
CA ALA A 68 -19.38 3.97 -7.29
C ALA A 68 -18.45 4.95 -8.02
N SER A 69 -17.19 5.05 -7.60
CA SER A 69 -16.21 6.05 -8.04
C SER A 69 -15.09 5.45 -8.89
N THR A 70 -14.72 4.19 -8.66
CA THR A 70 -13.57 3.54 -9.31
C THR A 70 -13.79 2.05 -9.59
N VAL A 71 -13.03 1.55 -10.56
CA VAL A 71 -12.91 0.13 -10.93
C VAL A 71 -11.42 -0.15 -11.08
N VAL A 72 -10.90 -1.09 -10.31
CA VAL A 72 -9.46 -1.36 -10.20
C VAL A 72 -9.20 -2.86 -10.36
N TRP A 73 -8.26 -3.19 -11.24
CA TRP A 73 -7.53 -4.46 -11.20
C TRP A 73 -6.13 -4.17 -10.64
N GLY A 74 -5.84 -4.70 -9.46
CA GLY A 74 -4.62 -4.43 -8.72
C GLY A 74 -3.67 -5.62 -8.69
N GLY A 75 -2.36 -5.33 -8.72
CA GLY A 75 -1.31 -6.26 -8.33
C GLY A 75 -0.72 -5.81 -7.00
N MET A 76 -0.76 -6.68 -5.99
CA MET A 76 -0.31 -6.36 -4.64
C MET A 76 1.05 -6.98 -4.35
N PHE A 77 1.92 -6.16 -3.75
CA PHE A 77 3.27 -6.55 -3.36
C PHE A 77 3.54 -6.13 -1.91
N GLU A 78 4.46 -6.83 -1.27
CA GLU A 78 4.99 -6.47 0.03
C GLU A 78 6.49 -6.25 0.00
N CYS A 79 6.96 -5.41 0.92
CA CYS A 79 8.36 -5.25 1.24
C CYS A 79 8.49 -4.73 2.67
N VAL A 80 9.68 -4.93 3.24
CA VAL A 80 10.09 -4.42 4.54
C VAL A 80 11.11 -3.32 4.32
N TYR A 81 10.92 -2.16 4.94
CA TYR A 81 11.85 -1.04 4.82
C TYR A 81 12.00 -0.26 6.13
N ASP A 82 13.22 -0.26 6.68
CA ASP A 82 13.55 0.45 7.92
C ASP A 82 14.46 1.66 7.68
N GLY A 83 14.59 2.09 6.42
CA GLY A 83 15.42 3.22 6.03
C GLY A 83 14.70 4.57 6.13
N ALA A 84 15.42 5.64 5.78
CA ALA A 84 14.86 6.98 5.75
C ALA A 84 13.94 7.17 4.53
N LEU A 85 12.75 7.74 4.75
CA LEU A 85 11.83 8.09 3.68
C LEU A 85 12.14 9.49 3.14
N THR A 86 11.96 9.67 1.83
CA THR A 86 12.00 10.99 1.17
C THR A 86 10.68 11.17 0.42
N LEU A 87 9.73 11.87 1.06
CA LEU A 87 8.38 12.02 0.52
C LEU A 87 8.36 13.04 -0.62
N GLN A 88 7.56 12.75 -1.66
CA GLN A 88 7.25 13.76 -2.68
C GLN A 88 6.03 14.58 -2.23
N PRO A 89 6.17 15.91 -2.02
CA PRO A 89 5.12 16.75 -1.48
C PRO A 89 3.85 16.84 -2.34
N GLU A 90 3.94 16.51 -3.62
CA GLU A 90 2.81 16.46 -4.54
C GLU A 90 1.95 15.21 -4.34
N GLU A 91 2.54 14.11 -3.84
CA GLU A 91 1.87 12.82 -3.65
C GLU A 91 1.45 12.62 -2.18
N VAL A 92 2.39 12.86 -1.25
CA VAL A 92 2.27 12.50 0.16
C VAL A 92 2.58 13.68 1.07
N SER A 93 1.63 14.03 1.93
CA SER A 93 1.80 15.12 2.90
C SER A 93 2.44 14.67 4.22
N GLN A 94 2.25 13.40 4.58
CA GLN A 94 2.74 12.80 5.82
C GLN A 94 2.75 11.28 5.68
N VAL A 95 3.68 10.61 6.37
CA VAL A 95 3.61 9.17 6.62
C VAL A 95 3.44 8.92 8.11
N LEU A 96 2.56 7.98 8.46
CA LEU A 96 2.35 7.47 9.81
C LEU A 96 2.79 6.01 9.88
N VAL A 97 3.20 5.57 11.06
CA VAL A 97 3.41 4.15 11.36
C VAL A 97 2.20 3.68 12.15
N MET A 98 1.52 2.66 11.66
CA MET A 98 0.28 2.16 12.26
C MET A 98 0.26 0.64 12.29
N SER A 99 -0.30 0.09 13.37
CA SER A 99 -0.58 -1.35 13.43
C SER A 99 -1.77 -1.70 12.53
N ALA A 100 -1.89 -2.97 12.15
CA ALA A 100 -3.06 -3.46 11.43
C ALA A 100 -4.37 -3.16 12.19
N SER A 101 -4.37 -3.32 13.51
CA SER A 101 -5.52 -3.01 14.37
C SER A 101 -5.92 -1.53 14.30
N ASP A 102 -4.94 -0.60 14.30
CA ASP A 102 -5.24 0.83 14.23
C ASP A 102 -5.83 1.22 12.88
N ILE A 103 -5.33 0.62 11.80
CA ILE A 103 -5.86 0.86 10.44
C ILE A 103 -7.32 0.41 10.36
N ILE A 104 -7.63 -0.79 10.86
CA ILE A 104 -9.01 -1.32 10.85
C ILE A 104 -9.93 -0.51 11.76
N ALA A 105 -9.46 -0.08 12.93
CA ALA A 105 -10.24 0.71 13.88
C ALA A 105 -10.57 2.11 13.35
N ARG A 106 -9.75 2.67 12.46
CA ARG A 106 -9.89 4.00 11.86
C ARG A 106 -10.34 3.94 10.39
N ALA A 107 -10.99 2.86 9.99
CA ALA A 107 -11.37 2.54 8.61
C ALA A 107 -11.98 3.72 7.83
N ASP A 108 -12.82 4.55 8.47
CA ASP A 108 -13.51 5.67 7.83
C ASP A 108 -12.57 6.82 7.39
N GLU A 109 -11.31 6.83 7.86
CA GLU A 109 -10.29 7.81 7.46
C GLU A 109 -9.48 7.38 6.22
N PHE A 110 -9.66 6.14 5.76
CA PHE A 110 -8.82 5.53 4.71
C PHE A 110 -9.49 5.53 3.33
N THR A 111 -8.67 5.50 2.29
CA THR A 111 -9.13 5.27 0.91
C THR A 111 -9.91 3.95 0.84
N PRO A 112 -11.11 3.92 0.21
CA PRO A 112 -11.95 2.73 0.18
C PRO A 112 -11.26 1.50 -0.46
N ASP A 113 -10.53 1.72 -1.55
CA ASP A 113 -9.75 0.70 -2.26
C ASP A 113 -8.51 0.28 -1.47
N GLY A 114 -7.78 1.23 -0.88
CA GLY A 114 -6.63 0.93 -0.02
C GLY A 114 -7.02 0.10 1.20
N LEU A 115 -8.14 0.43 1.86
CA LEU A 115 -8.67 -0.34 2.98
C LEU A 115 -9.11 -1.76 2.56
N PHE A 116 -9.71 -1.90 1.37
CA PHE A 116 -10.02 -3.20 0.81
C PHE A 116 -8.75 -4.03 0.60
N ALA A 117 -7.73 -3.45 -0.06
CA ALA A 117 -6.45 -4.11 -0.28
C ALA A 117 -5.77 -4.50 1.04
N MET A 118 -5.86 -3.66 2.08
CA MET A 118 -5.31 -3.96 3.41
C MET A 118 -5.99 -5.16 4.07
N ARG A 119 -7.33 -5.25 4.00
CA ARG A 119 -8.05 -6.42 4.53
C ARG A 119 -7.67 -7.69 3.78
N LEU A 120 -7.58 -7.62 2.44
CA LEU A 120 -7.15 -8.75 1.62
C LEU A 120 -5.72 -9.17 1.96
N TYR A 121 -4.80 -8.23 2.11
CA TYR A 121 -3.43 -8.50 2.53
C TYR A 121 -3.39 -9.31 3.84
N LEU A 122 -4.12 -8.86 4.87
CA LEU A 122 -4.15 -9.55 6.17
C LEU A 122 -4.69 -10.99 6.06
N GLU A 123 -5.68 -11.21 5.19
CA GLU A 123 -6.20 -12.55 4.90
C GLU A 123 -5.14 -13.44 4.22
N GLU A 124 -4.44 -12.92 3.21
CA GLU A 124 -3.39 -13.65 2.49
C GLU A 124 -2.16 -13.94 3.39
N SER A 125 -1.71 -12.98 4.18
CA SER A 125 -0.61 -13.18 5.14
C SER A 125 -0.93 -14.22 6.20
N THR A 126 -2.20 -14.28 6.64
CA THR A 126 -2.66 -15.32 7.59
C THR A 126 -2.62 -16.71 6.95
N LYS A 127 -3.08 -16.84 5.69
CA LYS A 127 -3.00 -18.10 4.94
C LYS A 127 -1.56 -18.56 4.73
N ALA A 128 -0.66 -17.63 4.36
CA ALA A 128 0.75 -17.92 4.17
C ALA A 128 1.42 -18.43 5.46
N THR A 129 1.11 -17.80 6.59
CA THR A 129 1.60 -18.22 7.92
C THR A 129 1.05 -19.59 8.32
N ALA A 130 -0.24 -19.84 8.07
CA ALA A 130 -0.87 -21.13 8.35
C ALA A 130 -0.34 -22.27 7.45
N ALA A 131 0.09 -21.95 6.22
CA ALA A 131 0.65 -22.92 5.28
C ALA A 131 2.10 -23.35 5.63
N HIS A 132 2.83 -22.57 6.45
CA HIS A 132 4.19 -22.88 6.90
C HIS A 132 4.35 -22.64 8.42
N PRO A 133 3.79 -23.51 9.29
CA PRO A 133 3.68 -23.19 10.72
C PRO A 133 4.99 -23.05 11.49
N HIS A 134 6.09 -23.69 11.08
CA HIS A 134 7.41 -23.55 11.70
C HIS A 134 8.49 -24.05 10.73
N ALA A 135 9.44 -23.18 10.39
CA ALA A 135 10.79 -23.54 9.97
C ALA A 135 11.78 -23.05 11.03
#